data_AF-A0A6D2J2U4-F1
#
_entry.id   AF-A0A6D2J2U4-F1
#
_cell.length_a   1.000
_cell.length_b   1.000
_cell.length_c   1.000
_cell.angle_alpha   90.00
_cell.angle_beta   90.00
_cell.angle_gamma   90.00
#
_symmetry.space_group_name_H-M   'P 1'
#
loop_
_entity.id
_entity.type
_entity.pdbx_description
1 polymer ?
#
loop_
_entity_poly.entity_id
_entity_poly.type
_entity_poly.pdbx_seq_one_letter_code
_entity_poly.pdbx_strand_id
1 'polypeptide(L)'
;MLPLVCSRNNRSEMRIGEEQTTISRCQSMIVSPLCMTIGWTDWAKAAIVPGLVSLIVVPFPLYLIYPPTVKSSPDAPKLAQEKLDKMSPMSKNELIMAATLFLTVGLWIFGAKLSVDVVTAAILGLSVLLVTGVVTWKECLAESVAWDTLTWFAALIAMAGYLNKYGLIEWFSQTVVKFVGGLGLMHLQR
;
A
#
# COMPACT_ATOMS: atom_id res chain seq x y z
N MET A 1 34.87 -21.15 21.33
CA MET A 1 34.49 -22.36 20.56
C MET A 1 33.23 -22.05 19.77
N LEU A 2 33.37 -21.71 18.49
CA LEU A 2 32.33 -22.01 17.48
C LEU A 2 32.41 -23.51 17.16
N PRO A 3 31.31 -24.16 16.78
CA PRO A 3 30.93 -24.28 15.35
C PRO A 3 29.41 -24.09 15.13
N LEU A 4 28.92 -23.39 14.08
CA LEU A 4 28.77 -23.82 12.68
C LEU A 4 27.99 -25.15 12.49
N VAL A 5 26.72 -25.06 12.07
CA VAL A 5 26.20 -25.86 10.94
C VAL A 5 25.25 -25.00 10.10
N CYS A 6 25.76 -24.65 8.93
CA CYS A 6 25.03 -24.24 7.74
C CYS A 6 24.38 -25.50 7.15
N SER A 7 23.05 -25.51 6.97
CA SER A 7 22.40 -26.45 6.05
C SER A 7 21.96 -25.70 4.81
N ARG A 8 22.67 -26.02 3.72
CA ARG A 8 22.52 -25.53 2.37
C ARG A 8 21.82 -26.65 1.59
N ASN A 9 20.60 -26.45 1.08
CA ASN A 9 20.06 -27.22 -0.05
C ASN A 9 18.84 -26.48 -0.65
N ASN A 10 19.00 -25.68 -1.70
CA ASN A 10 18.92 -26.02 -3.14
C ASN A 10 17.48 -26.17 -3.67
N ARG A 11 17.06 -25.11 -4.39
CA ARG A 11 16.48 -25.13 -5.75
C ARG A 11 15.01 -25.51 -5.95
N SER A 12 14.42 -24.68 -6.84
CA SER A 12 13.23 -24.86 -7.68
C SER A 12 11.88 -24.89 -7.00
N GLU A 13 11.40 -23.73 -6.54
CA GLU A 13 10.00 -23.38 -6.74
C GLU A 13 9.91 -21.94 -7.28
N MET A 14 9.81 -21.86 -8.60
CA MET A 14 9.42 -20.67 -9.32
C MET A 14 7.91 -20.50 -9.09
N ARG A 15 7.52 -19.89 -7.98
CA ARG A 15 6.10 -19.63 -7.67
C ARG A 15 5.87 -18.12 -7.64
N ILE A 16 5.25 -17.62 -8.71
CA ILE A 16 4.77 -16.23 -8.92
C ILE A 16 3.75 -15.78 -7.84
N GLY A 17 3.44 -16.62 -6.84
CA GLY A 17 2.57 -16.30 -5.71
C GLY A 17 3.28 -15.73 -4.47
N GLU A 18 4.61 -15.58 -4.44
CA GLU A 18 5.34 -15.12 -3.24
C GLU A 18 5.47 -13.58 -3.14
N GLU A 19 5.01 -12.81 -4.14
CA GLU A 19 5.20 -11.35 -4.13
C GLU A 19 4.30 -10.63 -3.11
N GLN A 20 3.16 -11.20 -2.73
CA GLN A 20 2.33 -10.66 -1.65
C GLN A 20 2.83 -11.00 -0.25
N THR A 21 3.53 -12.13 -0.12
CA THR A 21 4.26 -12.44 1.10
C THR A 21 5.49 -11.56 1.31
N THR A 22 6.03 -10.87 0.30
CA THR A 22 7.18 -9.95 0.48
C THR A 22 6.84 -8.64 1.20
N ILE A 23 5.64 -8.07 1.01
CA ILE A 23 5.18 -6.92 1.82
C ILE A 23 5.00 -7.36 3.28
N SER A 24 4.43 -8.55 3.49
CA SER A 24 4.32 -9.18 4.80
C SER A 24 5.69 -9.57 5.41
N ARG A 25 6.70 -9.92 4.59
CA ARG A 25 8.08 -10.25 5.05
C ARG A 25 8.92 -9.01 5.35
N CYS A 26 8.75 -7.91 4.64
CA CYS A 26 9.39 -6.64 5.01
C CYS A 26 8.82 -6.10 6.33
N GLN A 27 7.52 -6.31 6.59
CA GLN A 27 6.97 -6.14 7.95
C GLN A 27 7.58 -7.14 8.95
N SER A 28 7.74 -8.42 8.61
CA SER A 28 8.29 -9.42 9.54
C SER A 28 9.76 -9.20 9.92
N MET A 29 10.57 -8.61 9.04
CA MET A 29 11.99 -8.28 9.33
C MET A 29 12.14 -7.15 10.36
N ILE A 30 11.20 -6.21 10.42
CA ILE A 30 11.16 -5.16 11.46
C ILE A 30 10.59 -5.73 12.78
N VAL A 31 9.77 -6.77 12.68
CA VAL A 31 8.94 -7.35 13.75
C VAL A 31 9.57 -8.60 14.38
N SER A 32 10.81 -8.96 14.02
CA SER A 32 11.47 -10.15 14.55
C SER A 32 11.75 -10.17 16.08
N PRO A 33 11.71 -9.06 16.85
CA PRO A 33 11.62 -9.18 18.31
C PRO A 33 10.18 -9.21 18.87
N LEU A 34 9.12 -9.01 18.08
CA LEU A 34 7.73 -8.94 18.54
C LEU A 34 6.83 -9.80 17.66
N CYS A 35 6.64 -11.07 18.01
CA CYS A 35 5.73 -12.02 17.35
C CYS A 35 4.27 -11.51 17.32
N MET A 36 3.90 -10.65 16.37
CA MET A 36 2.52 -10.21 16.13
C MET A 36 2.26 -10.10 14.63
N THR A 37 1.32 -10.91 14.13
CA THR A 37 0.74 -10.78 12.79
C THR A 37 -0.09 -9.49 12.75
N ILE A 38 0.50 -8.40 12.26
CA ILE A 38 -0.20 -7.11 12.13
C ILE A 38 -1.26 -7.27 11.05
N GLY A 39 -2.53 -7.34 11.45
CA GLY A 39 -3.65 -7.30 10.50
C GLY A 39 -3.83 -5.90 9.90
N TRP A 40 -4.61 -5.80 8.82
CA TRP A 40 -4.97 -4.51 8.23
C TRP A 40 -5.49 -3.51 9.27
N THR A 41 -6.28 -3.98 10.24
CA THR A 41 -6.85 -3.17 11.31
C THR A 41 -5.78 -2.60 12.26
N ASP A 42 -4.69 -3.33 12.52
CA ASP A 42 -3.59 -2.85 13.35
C ASP A 42 -2.70 -1.86 12.59
N TRP A 43 -2.48 -2.10 11.29
CA TRP A 43 -1.82 -1.13 10.42
C TRP A 43 -2.63 0.17 10.30
N ALA A 44 -3.95 0.09 10.08
CA ALA A 44 -4.82 1.25 9.96
C ALA A 44 -4.85 2.08 11.26
N LYS A 45 -4.90 1.41 12.42
CA LYS A 45 -4.78 2.06 13.74
C LYS A 45 -3.43 2.74 13.93
N ALA A 46 -2.34 2.12 13.48
CA ALA A 46 -1.01 2.73 13.56
C ALA A 46 -0.84 3.90 12.58
N ALA A 47 -1.46 3.83 11.40
CA ALA A 47 -1.37 4.84 10.34
C ALA A 47 -2.28 6.05 10.56
N ILE A 48 -3.37 5.93 11.32
CA ILE A 48 -4.31 7.05 11.55
C ILE A 48 -3.64 8.22 12.28
N VAL A 49 -2.73 7.93 13.21
CA VAL A 49 -2.00 8.95 14.00
C VAL A 49 -1.09 9.80 13.10
N PRO A 50 -0.14 9.22 12.33
CA PRO A 50 0.66 10.00 11.38
C PRO A 50 -0.18 10.55 10.22
N GLY A 51 -1.27 9.89 9.83
CA GLY A 51 -2.18 10.34 8.78
C GLY A 51 -2.94 11.62 9.14
N LEU A 52 -3.45 11.72 10.37
CA LEU A 52 -4.10 12.96 10.85
C LEU A 52 -3.09 14.10 11.00
N VAL A 53 -1.89 13.79 11.49
CA VAL A 53 -0.81 14.79 11.60
C VAL A 53 -0.41 15.29 10.21
N SER A 54 -0.23 14.41 9.23
CA SER A 54 0.12 14.82 7.87
C SER A 54 -1.02 15.59 7.19
N LEU A 55 -2.29 15.24 7.45
CA LEU A 55 -3.45 15.96 6.92
C LEU A 55 -3.49 17.43 7.36
N ILE A 56 -3.02 17.74 8.58
CA ILE A 56 -2.95 19.12 9.10
C ILE A 56 -1.66 19.80 8.64
N VAL A 57 -0.54 19.06 8.61
CA VAL A 57 0.77 19.63 8.30
C VAL A 57 0.91 19.91 6.80
N VAL A 58 0.50 19.02 5.90
CA VAL A 58 0.63 19.20 4.43
C VAL A 58 -0.04 20.46 3.88
N PRO A 59 -1.28 20.84 4.25
CA PRO A 59 -1.90 22.04 3.69
C PRO A 59 -1.18 23.33 4.09
N PHE A 60 -0.44 23.34 5.20
CA PHE A 60 0.20 24.57 5.71
C PHE A 60 1.39 25.04 4.83
N PRO A 61 2.40 24.20 4.51
CA PRO A 61 3.43 24.53 3.53
C PRO A 61 2.85 24.71 2.13
N LEU A 62 1.83 23.94 1.75
CA LEU A 62 1.24 24.02 0.42
C LEU A 62 0.55 25.36 0.21
N TYR A 63 -0.14 25.88 1.23
CA TYR A 63 -0.72 27.22 1.22
C TYR A 63 0.34 28.33 1.19
N LEU A 64 1.51 28.10 1.78
CA LEU A 64 2.60 29.07 1.82
C LEU A 64 3.41 29.11 0.50
N ILE A 65 3.66 27.96 -0.13
CA ILE A 65 4.49 27.84 -1.34
C ILE A 65 3.66 28.06 -2.61
N TYR A 66 2.42 27.55 -2.66
CA TYR A 66 1.52 27.69 -3.79
C TYR A 66 0.22 28.37 -3.34
N PRO A 67 0.23 29.69 -3.09
CA PRO A 67 -0.99 30.39 -2.73
C PRO A 67 -2.03 30.18 -3.85
N PRO A 68 -3.17 29.53 -3.57
CA PRO A 68 -4.14 29.18 -4.60
C PRO A 68 -4.69 30.44 -5.25
N THR A 69 -4.71 30.47 -6.59
CA THR A 69 -5.11 31.62 -7.42
C THR A 69 -6.60 31.96 -7.29
N VAL A 70 -7.44 31.02 -6.81
CA VAL A 70 -8.89 31.20 -6.65
C VAL A 70 -9.27 30.97 -5.18
N LYS A 71 -9.23 32.03 -4.37
CA LYS A 71 -9.51 31.95 -2.92
C LYS A 71 -10.99 32.11 -2.56
N SER A 72 -11.84 32.46 -3.52
CA SER A 72 -13.29 32.54 -3.35
C SER A 72 -13.96 32.37 -4.71
N SER A 73 -14.64 31.25 -4.91
CA SER A 73 -15.58 31.09 -6.02
C SER A 73 -16.99 31.05 -5.43
N PRO A 74 -17.69 32.20 -5.32
CA PRO A 74 -19.05 32.25 -4.79
C PRO A 74 -20.08 31.49 -5.65
N ASP A 75 -19.70 31.12 -6.87
CA ASP A 75 -20.49 30.26 -7.76
C ASP A 75 -20.28 28.76 -7.50
N ALA A 76 -19.25 28.33 -6.76
CA ALA A 76 -19.02 26.93 -6.43
C ALA A 76 -20.19 26.24 -5.68
N PRO A 77 -20.82 26.85 -4.64
CA PRO A 77 -21.96 26.24 -3.97
C PRO A 77 -23.23 26.24 -4.84
N LYS A 78 -23.42 27.25 -5.70
CA LYS A 78 -24.54 27.30 -6.66
C LYS A 78 -24.38 26.25 -7.76
N LEU A 79 -23.18 26.13 -8.31
CA LEU A 79 -22.84 25.11 -9.31
C LEU A 79 -22.89 23.70 -8.70
N ALA A 80 -22.49 23.53 -7.44
CA ALA A 80 -22.63 22.26 -6.72
C ALA A 80 -24.10 21.89 -6.50
N GLN A 81 -24.96 22.83 -6.09
CA GLN A 81 -26.41 22.59 -5.98
C GLN A 81 -27.04 22.27 -7.34
N GLU A 82 -26.67 23.00 -8.41
CA GLU A 82 -27.16 22.73 -9.76
C GLU A 82 -26.70 21.36 -10.28
N LYS A 83 -25.47 20.94 -9.93
CA LYS A 83 -24.93 19.62 -10.26
C LYS A 83 -25.54 18.51 -9.39
N LEU A 84 -25.85 18.78 -8.12
CA LEU A 84 -26.55 17.87 -7.20
C LEU A 84 -28.01 17.67 -7.63
N ASP A 85 -28.72 18.73 -8.03
CA ASP A 85 -30.08 18.65 -8.55
C ASP A 85 -30.13 17.92 -9.91
N LYS A 86 -29.07 18.06 -10.73
CA LYS A 86 -28.88 17.26 -11.95
C LYS A 86 -28.48 15.80 -11.65
N MET A 87 -27.80 15.54 -10.54
CA MET A 87 -27.48 14.20 -10.00
C MET A 87 -28.62 13.72 -9.07
N SER A 88 -29.84 13.65 -9.60
CA SER A 88 -31.00 13.06 -8.91
C SER A 88 -30.94 11.51 -8.95
N PRO A 89 -31.84 10.81 -8.23
CA PRO A 89 -31.56 9.87 -7.15
C PRO A 89 -30.54 8.77 -7.48
N MET A 90 -29.79 8.32 -6.46
CA MET A 90 -28.72 7.32 -6.62
C MET A 90 -29.11 6.17 -7.53
N SER A 91 -28.35 6.02 -8.61
CA SER A 91 -28.54 4.96 -9.59
C SER A 91 -28.32 3.59 -8.93
N LYS A 92 -29.04 2.56 -9.37
CA LYS A 92 -28.80 1.18 -8.92
C LYS A 92 -27.32 0.77 -9.11
N ASN A 93 -26.66 1.30 -10.13
CA ASN A 93 -25.24 1.04 -10.38
C ASN A 93 -24.33 1.69 -9.33
N GLU A 94 -24.66 2.90 -8.86
CA GLU A 94 -23.91 3.59 -7.80
C GLU A 94 -24.07 2.86 -6.46
N LEU A 95 -25.28 2.36 -6.18
CA LEU A 95 -25.52 1.55 -4.99
C LEU A 95 -24.70 0.25 -5.00
N ILE A 96 -24.60 -0.42 -6.16
CA ILE A 96 -23.81 -1.65 -6.29
C ILE A 96 -22.31 -1.35 -6.19
N MET A 97 -21.82 -0.23 -6.73
CA MET A 97 -20.43 0.21 -6.51
C MET A 97 -20.14 0.45 -5.03
N ALA A 98 -21.00 1.19 -4.35
CA ALA A 98 -20.87 1.46 -2.92
C ALA A 98 -20.90 0.16 -2.10
N ALA A 99 -21.85 -0.73 -2.38
CA ALA A 99 -21.95 -2.04 -1.73
C ALA A 99 -20.68 -2.88 -1.93
N THR A 100 -20.10 -2.88 -3.13
CA THR A 100 -18.87 -3.63 -3.41
C THR A 100 -17.66 -3.03 -2.69
N LEU A 101 -17.59 -1.71 -2.56
CA LEU A 101 -16.56 -1.05 -1.76
C LEU A 101 -16.67 -1.45 -0.29
N PHE A 102 -17.87 -1.42 0.29
CA PHE A 102 -18.11 -1.87 1.66
C PHE A 102 -17.80 -3.36 1.85
N LEU A 103 -18.14 -4.21 0.87
CA LEU A 103 -17.78 -5.63 0.88
C LEU A 103 -16.25 -5.82 0.94
N THR A 104 -15.51 -5.07 0.11
CA THR A 104 -14.04 -5.17 0.04
C THR A 104 -13.38 -4.71 1.34
N VAL A 105 -13.83 -3.58 1.90
CA VAL A 105 -13.35 -3.07 3.20
C VAL A 105 -13.72 -4.02 4.33
N GLY A 106 -14.95 -4.56 4.32
CA GLY A 106 -15.36 -5.58 5.28
C GLY A 106 -14.44 -6.79 5.23
N LEU A 107 -14.15 -7.29 4.03
CA LEU A 107 -13.26 -8.42 3.84
C LEU A 107 -11.82 -8.15 4.29
N TRP A 108 -11.33 -6.91 4.18
CA TRP A 108 -10.05 -6.49 4.76
C TRP A 108 -10.04 -6.53 6.30
N ILE A 109 -11.11 -6.04 6.94
CA ILE A 109 -11.23 -6.05 8.40
C ILE A 109 -11.33 -7.50 8.93
N PHE A 110 -12.06 -8.37 8.22
CA PHE A 110 -12.19 -9.79 8.55
C PHE A 110 -11.04 -10.66 8.04
N GLY A 111 -10.11 -10.12 7.26
CA GLY A 111 -8.99 -10.86 6.64
C GLY A 111 -8.12 -11.58 7.65
N ALA A 112 -7.92 -10.99 8.84
CA ALA A 112 -7.16 -11.62 9.93
C ALA A 112 -7.87 -12.86 10.52
N LYS A 113 -9.21 -12.94 10.46
CA LYS A 113 -9.99 -14.09 10.97
C LYS A 113 -10.18 -15.17 9.90
N LEU A 114 -10.19 -14.79 8.63
CA LEU A 114 -10.43 -15.69 7.50
C LEU A 114 -9.14 -16.13 6.78
N SER A 115 -7.96 -15.68 7.24
CA SER A 115 -6.66 -15.94 6.61
C SER A 115 -6.61 -15.53 5.13
N VAL A 116 -7.34 -14.47 4.77
CA VAL A 116 -7.45 -13.97 3.39
C VAL A 116 -6.44 -12.83 3.20
N ASP A 117 -5.61 -12.96 2.17
CA ASP A 117 -4.66 -11.92 1.78
C ASP A 117 -5.37 -10.68 1.19
N VAL A 118 -4.78 -9.50 1.40
CA VAL A 118 -5.32 -8.21 0.96
C VAL A 118 -5.58 -8.19 -0.55
N VAL A 119 -4.72 -8.84 -1.34
CA VAL A 119 -4.86 -8.91 -2.80
C VAL A 119 -5.95 -9.88 -3.21
N THR A 120 -6.12 -10.98 -2.48
CA THR A 120 -7.24 -11.89 -2.75
C THR A 120 -8.56 -11.17 -2.50
N ALA A 121 -8.67 -10.36 -1.45
CA ALA A 121 -9.85 -9.56 -1.20
C ALA A 121 -10.14 -8.53 -2.32
N ALA A 122 -9.09 -7.87 -2.86
CA ALA A 122 -9.23 -6.93 -3.96
C ALA A 122 -9.69 -7.61 -5.28
N ILE A 123 -9.11 -8.76 -5.61
CA ILE A 123 -9.48 -9.55 -6.80
C ILE A 123 -10.92 -10.07 -6.67
N LEU A 124 -11.33 -10.50 -5.47
CA LEU A 124 -12.71 -10.89 -5.21
C LEU A 124 -13.69 -9.72 -5.39
N GLY A 125 -13.37 -8.53 -4.87
CA GLY A 125 -14.18 -7.33 -5.08
C GLY A 125 -14.34 -6.96 -6.56
N LEU A 126 -13.25 -7.00 -7.33
CA LEU A 126 -13.29 -6.80 -8.79
C LEU A 126 -14.14 -7.87 -9.51
N SER A 127 -14.02 -9.13 -9.09
CA SER A 127 -14.81 -10.23 -9.66
C SER A 127 -16.31 -10.02 -9.45
N VAL A 128 -16.71 -9.53 -8.27
CA VAL A 128 -18.11 -9.19 -7.97
C VAL A 128 -18.60 -8.03 -8.83
N LEU A 129 -17.78 -6.99 -9.06
CA LEU A 129 -18.12 -5.86 -9.94
C LEU A 129 -18.34 -6.29 -11.40
N LEU A 130 -17.56 -7.26 -11.88
CA LEU A 130 -17.70 -7.82 -13.22
C LEU A 130 -18.97 -8.67 -13.35
N VAL A 131 -19.29 -9.51 -12.35
CA VAL A 131 -20.49 -10.36 -12.36
C VAL A 131 -21.78 -9.54 -12.22
N THR A 132 -21.76 -8.46 -11.44
CA THR A 132 -22.90 -7.56 -11.26
C THR A 132 -23.18 -6.67 -12.48
N GLY A 133 -22.30 -6.67 -13.49
CA GLY A 133 -22.47 -5.92 -14.74
C GLY A 133 -22.31 -4.40 -14.58
N VAL A 134 -21.79 -3.95 -13.43
CA VAL A 134 -21.52 -2.53 -13.15
C VAL A 134 -20.31 -2.04 -13.94
N VAL A 135 -19.31 -2.90 -14.12
CA VAL A 135 -18.12 -2.64 -14.93
C VAL A 135 -18.04 -3.71 -16.01
N THR A 136 -17.92 -3.30 -17.26
CA THR A 136 -17.71 -4.25 -18.36
C THR A 136 -16.24 -4.63 -18.48
N TRP A 137 -15.98 -5.86 -18.96
CA TRP A 137 -14.61 -6.31 -19.22
C TRP A 137 -13.84 -5.38 -20.18
N LYS A 138 -14.54 -4.76 -21.13
CA LYS A 138 -13.95 -3.80 -22.07
C LYS A 138 -13.52 -2.51 -21.39
N GLU A 139 -14.33 -1.97 -20.47
CA GLU A 139 -13.96 -0.77 -19.68
C GLU A 139 -12.75 -1.06 -18.79
N CYS A 140 -12.71 -2.23 -18.15
CA CYS A 140 -11.56 -2.63 -17.34
C CYS A 140 -10.25 -2.76 -18.15
N LEU A 141 -10.33 -3.23 -19.40
CA LEU A 141 -9.17 -3.31 -20.29
C LEU A 141 -8.79 -1.98 -20.93
N ALA A 142 -9.75 -1.08 -21.12
CA ALA A 142 -9.53 0.23 -21.72
C ALA A 142 -8.82 1.21 -20.78
N GLU A 143 -8.78 0.92 -19.47
CA GLU A 143 -8.17 1.81 -18.48
C GLU A 143 -6.64 1.78 -18.47
N SER A 144 -6.04 2.61 -19.33
CA SER A 144 -4.59 2.69 -19.53
C SER A 144 -3.82 3.09 -18.28
N VAL A 145 -4.40 3.89 -17.38
CA VAL A 145 -3.74 4.36 -16.16
C VAL A 145 -3.46 3.21 -15.18
N ALA A 146 -4.39 2.27 -15.06
CA ALA A 146 -4.20 1.10 -14.21
C ALA A 146 -3.07 0.18 -14.75
N TRP A 147 -3.00 0.00 -16.07
CA TRP A 147 -1.97 -0.80 -16.71
C TRP A 147 -0.58 -0.15 -16.66
N ASP A 148 -0.50 1.17 -16.79
CA ASP A 148 0.75 1.93 -16.68
C ASP A 148 1.35 1.80 -15.28
N THR A 149 0.54 2.05 -14.24
CA THR A 149 0.99 1.90 -12.85
C THR A 149 1.39 0.47 -12.52
N LEU A 150 0.60 -0.55 -12.93
CA LEU A 150 0.95 -1.97 -12.74
C LEU A 150 2.29 -2.33 -13.39
N THR A 151 2.51 -1.91 -14.64
CA THR A 151 3.74 -2.22 -15.39
C THR A 151 4.95 -1.55 -14.75
N TRP A 152 4.81 -0.28 -14.39
CA TRP A 152 5.87 0.47 -13.72
C TRP A 152 6.20 -0.12 -12.33
N PHE A 153 5.19 -0.46 -11.52
CA PHE A 153 5.41 -1.10 -10.21
C PHE A 153 6.09 -2.46 -10.33
N ALA A 154 5.68 -3.29 -11.29
CA ALA A 154 6.33 -4.58 -11.54
C ALA A 154 7.81 -4.41 -11.91
N ALA A 155 8.13 -3.44 -12.76
CA ALA A 155 9.51 -3.13 -13.14
C ALA A 155 10.35 -2.66 -11.93
N LEU A 156 9.79 -1.81 -11.06
CA LEU A 156 10.47 -1.34 -9.85
C LEU A 156 10.74 -2.49 -8.86
N ILE A 157 9.75 -3.34 -8.61
CA ILE A 157 9.89 -4.49 -7.69
C ILE A 157 10.94 -5.46 -8.23
N ALA A 158 10.91 -5.75 -9.54
CA ALA A 158 11.91 -6.59 -10.19
C ALA A 158 13.34 -6.02 -10.04
N MET A 159 13.51 -4.72 -10.28
CA MET A 159 14.82 -4.06 -10.13
C MET A 159 15.32 -4.09 -8.68
N ALA A 160 14.44 -3.83 -7.71
CA ALA A 160 14.76 -3.94 -6.28
C ALA A 160 15.15 -5.39 -5.91
N GLY A 161 14.49 -6.39 -6.48
CA GLY A 161 14.83 -7.80 -6.30
C GLY A 161 16.22 -8.14 -6.83
N TYR A 162 16.59 -7.63 -8.01
CA TYR A 162 17.94 -7.78 -8.55
C TYR A 162 19.00 -7.12 -7.65
N LEU A 163 18.78 -5.89 -7.17
CA LEU A 163 19.71 -5.20 -6.27
C LEU A 163 19.97 -5.98 -4.97
N ASN A 164 18.93 -6.60 -4.41
CA ASN A 164 19.06 -7.51 -3.26
C ASN A 164 19.91 -8.74 -3.60
N LYS A 165 19.67 -9.37 -4.76
CA LYS A 165 20.43 -10.52 -5.22
C LYS A 165 21.91 -10.21 -5.48
N TYR A 166 22.22 -9.00 -5.95
CA TYR A 166 23.59 -8.54 -6.17
C TYR A 166 24.29 -8.06 -4.88
N GLY A 167 23.65 -8.17 -3.71
CA GLY A 167 24.28 -7.88 -2.42
C GLY A 167 24.52 -6.39 -2.15
N LEU A 168 23.91 -5.50 -2.94
CA LEU A 168 24.08 -4.05 -2.78
C LEU A 168 23.54 -3.58 -1.42
N ILE A 169 22.45 -4.18 -0.95
CA ILE A 169 21.86 -3.91 0.38
C ILE A 169 22.81 -4.34 1.51
N GLU A 170 23.45 -5.51 1.40
CA GLU A 170 24.40 -5.98 2.43
C GLU A 170 25.65 -5.09 2.49
N TRP A 171 26.21 -4.73 1.33
CA TRP A 171 27.34 -3.81 1.24
C TRP A 171 27.00 -2.42 1.79
N PHE A 172 25.82 -1.90 1.44
CA PHE A 172 25.35 -0.59 1.91
C PHE A 172 25.14 -0.59 3.43
N SER A 173 24.47 -1.61 3.97
CA SER A 173 24.25 -1.76 5.40
C SER A 173 25.56 -1.79 6.19
N GLN A 174 26.55 -2.57 5.74
CA GLN A 174 27.87 -2.62 6.38
C GLN A 174 28.61 -1.26 6.33
N THR A 175 28.46 -0.52 5.24
CA THR A 175 29.07 0.81 5.08
C THR A 175 28.43 1.82 6.02
N VAL A 176 27.09 1.84 6.10
CA VAL A 176 26.35 2.73 7.02
C VAL A 176 26.66 2.38 8.48
N VAL A 177 26.72 1.11 8.85
CA VAL A 177 27.11 0.69 10.21
C VAL A 177 28.52 1.14 10.56
N LYS A 178 29.47 1.12 9.61
CA LYS A 178 30.83 1.66 9.81
C LYS A 178 30.84 3.18 9.98
N PHE A 179 30.03 3.91 9.19
CA PHE A 179 29.90 5.36 9.32
C PHE A 179 29.22 5.77 10.63
N VAL A 180 28.12 5.12 11.01
CA VAL A 180 27.39 5.38 12.27
C VAL A 180 28.20 4.94 13.49
N GLY A 181 28.89 3.80 13.39
CA GLY A 181 29.83 3.34 14.43
C GLY A 181 31.04 4.28 14.58
N GLY A 182 31.51 4.89 13.49
CA GLY A 182 32.59 5.88 13.48
C GLY A 182 32.20 7.27 13.99
N LEU A 183 30.91 7.63 13.90
CA LEU A 183 30.36 8.90 14.41
C LEU A 183 30.07 8.91 15.92
N GLY A 184 30.53 7.89 16.66
CA GLY A 184 30.70 8.01 18.11
C GLY A 184 29.49 7.66 18.99
N LEU A 185 28.53 6.87 18.51
CA LEU A 185 27.42 6.38 19.35
C LEU A 185 27.77 5.17 20.23
N MET A 186 28.98 4.62 20.14
CA MET A 186 29.47 3.57 21.05
C MET A 186 30.16 4.09 22.32
N HIS A 187 30.42 5.39 22.46
CA HIS A 187 31.13 5.90 23.64
C HIS A 187 30.22 6.13 24.87
N LEU A 188 28.89 6.09 24.72
CA LEU A 188 27.92 6.48 25.77
C LEU A 188 27.19 5.31 26.45
N GLN A 189 27.60 4.06 26.20
CA GLN A 189 26.96 2.88 26.78
C GLN A 189 27.98 1.91 27.41
N ARG A 190 28.73 2.41 28.41
CA ARG A 190 29.35 1.58 29.45
C ARG A 190 28.44 1.57 30.67
#